data_AF-A0A7J9RT81-F1
#
_entry.id   AF-A0A7J9RT81-F1
#
_cell.length_a   1.000
_cell.length_b   1.000
_cell.length_c   1.000
_cell.angle_alpha   90.00
_cell.angle_beta   90.00
_cell.angle_gamma   90.00
#
_symmetry.space_group_name_H-M   'P 1'
#
loop_
_entity.id
_entity.type
_entity.pdbx_description
1 polymer ?
#
loop_
_entity_poly.entity_id
_entity_poly.type
_entity_poly.pdbx_seq_one_letter_code
_entity_poly.pdbx_strand_id
1 'polypeptide(L)' 'MEELGYADIIGINSLALKLHVYAYNGIYKGASDYADRKDAIEDLKILIRKMIKMLASLGKDKEAKDILDRLNEV' A
#
# COMPACT_ATOMS: atom_id res chain seq x y z
N MET A 1 -16.40 4.36 -15.87
CA MET A 1 -14.92 4.32 -15.93
C MET A 1 -14.32 5.14 -14.79
N GLU A 2 -14.79 6.36 -14.53
CA GLU A 2 -14.33 7.18 -13.39
C GLU A 2 -14.60 6.56 -12.00
N GLU A 3 -15.77 5.95 -11.77
CA GLU A 3 -16.09 5.30 -10.47
C GLU A 3 -15.11 4.18 -10.08
N LEU A 4 -14.62 3.40 -11.06
CA LEU A 4 -13.62 2.36 -10.82
C LEU A 4 -12.25 2.98 -10.50
N GLY A 5 -11.90 4.12 -11.11
CA GLY A 5 -10.67 4.85 -10.82
C GLY A 5 -10.63 5.41 -9.41
N TYR A 6 -11.75 5.91 -8.89
CA TYR A 6 -11.83 6.42 -7.52
C TYR A 6 -11.80 5.32 -6.46
N ALA A 7 -12.42 4.16 -6.72
CA ALA A 7 -12.44 3.05 -5.76
C ALA A 7 -11.03 2.57 -5.40
N ASP A 8 -10.14 2.46 -6.40
CA ASP A 8 -8.75 2.07 -6.17
C ASP A 8 -7.95 3.16 -5.42
N ILE A 9 -8.17 4.43 -5.75
CA ILE A 9 -7.52 5.56 -5.06
C ILE A 9 -7.96 5.66 -3.60
N ILE A 10 -9.26 5.47 -3.31
CA ILE A 10 -9.79 5.46 -1.94
C ILE A 10 -9.15 4.34 -1.13
N GLY A 11 -9.06 3.13 -1.71
CA GLY A 11 -8.44 1.99 -1.05
C GLY A 11 -6.95 2.21 -0.76
N ILE A 12 -6.21 2.79 -1.72
CA ILE A 12 -4.79 3.16 -1.55
C ILE A 12 -4.62 4.18 -0.42
N ASN A 13 -5.39 5.26 -0.43
CA ASN A 13 -5.28 6.33 0.59
C ASN A 13 -5.68 5.84 1.98
N SER A 14 -6.71 5.00 2.09
CA SER A 14 -7.14 4.43 3.36
C SER A 14 -6.04 3.54 3.95
N LEU A 15 -5.42 2.70 3.12
CA LEU A 15 -4.33 1.82 3.54
C LEU A 15 -3.06 2.61 3.91
N ALA A 16 -2.74 3.65 3.14
CA ALA A 16 -1.63 4.55 3.44
C ALA A 16 -1.83 5.29 4.78
N LEU A 17 -3.06 5.77 5.06
CA LEU A 17 -3.39 6.42 6.32
C LEU A 17 -3.25 5.46 7.51
N LYS A 18 -3.75 4.23 7.37
CA LYS A 18 -3.62 3.18 8.39
C LYS A 18 -2.15 2.90 8.73
N LEU A 19 -1.30 2.75 7.70
CA LEU A 19 0.15 2.54 7.87
C LEU A 19 0.86 3.77 8.44
N HIS A 20 0.42 4.98 8.07
CA HIS A 20 0.94 6.22 8.64
C HIS A 20 0.66 6.29 10.15
N VAL A 21 -0.57 6.04 10.57
CA VAL A 21 -0.95 5.97 11.99
C VAL A 21 -0.07 4.96 12.76
N TYR A 22 0.15 3.77 12.17
CA TYR A 22 1.06 2.78 12.72
C TYR A 22 2.50 3.28 12.85
N ALA A 23 3.03 4.01 11.86
CA ALA A 23 4.40 4.51 11.89
C ALA A 23 4.66 5.46 13.08
N TYR A 24 3.65 6.23 13.50
CA TYR A 24 3.74 7.10 14.67
C TYR A 24 3.49 6.35 15.99
N ASN A 25 2.51 5.44 16.01
CA ASN A 25 1.99 4.88 17.27
C ASN A 25 2.48 3.46 17.57
N GLY A 26 3.15 2.80 16.63
CA GLY A 26 3.52 1.38 16.72
C GLY A 26 2.30 0.48 16.89
N ILE A 27 2.43 -0.58 17.69
CA ILE A 27 1.33 -1.51 18.04
C ILE A 27 0.55 -1.06 19.29
N TYR A 28 0.61 0.22 19.65
CA TYR A 28 -0.07 0.70 20.85
C TYR A 28 -1.59 0.53 20.69
N LYS A 29 -2.16 -0.29 21.58
CA LYS A 29 -3.57 -0.69 21.53
C LYS A 29 -4.49 0.53 21.57
N GLY A 30 -5.35 0.67 20.57
CA GLY A 30 -6.29 1.78 20.44
C GLY A 30 -5.74 3.03 19.74
N ALA A 31 -4.43 3.09 19.45
CA ALA A 31 -3.82 4.15 18.63
C ALA A 31 -3.38 3.64 17.24
N SER A 32 -3.47 2.34 16.99
CA SER A 32 -3.14 1.68 15.74
C SER A 32 -4.09 0.52 15.50
N ASP A 33 -4.45 0.30 14.24
CA ASP A 33 -5.32 -0.81 13.82
C ASP A 33 -4.56 -2.15 13.73
N TYR A 34 -3.25 -2.14 13.95
CA TYR A 34 -2.41 -3.33 13.89
C TYR A 34 -2.17 -3.93 15.27
N ALA A 35 -2.43 -5.22 15.38
CA ALA A 35 -2.09 -6.01 16.57
C ALA A 35 -0.66 -6.55 16.52
N ASP A 36 -0.12 -6.80 15.33
CA ASP A 36 1.24 -7.27 15.08
C ASP A 36 1.91 -6.44 13.96
N ARG A 37 3.24 -6.26 14.07
CA ARG A 37 4.07 -5.70 13.00
C ARG A 37 3.94 -6.48 11.68
N LYS A 38 3.74 -7.80 11.72
CA LYS A 38 3.56 -8.63 10.52
C LYS A 38 2.37 -8.19 9.69
N ASP A 39 1.27 -7.84 10.34
CA ASP A 39 0.06 -7.36 9.66
C ASP A 39 0.32 -6.02 8.96
N ALA A 40 1.06 -5.12 9.60
CA ALA A 40 1.49 -3.86 9.00
C ALA A 40 2.43 -4.08 7.80
N ILE A 41 3.33 -5.07 7.87
CA ILE A 41 4.21 -5.41 6.75
C ILE A 41 3.39 -5.94 5.57
N GLU A 42 2.39 -6.81 5.79
CA GLU A 42 1.58 -7.34 4.70
C GLU A 42 0.72 -6.25 4.05
N ASP A 43 0.11 -5.36 4.84
CA ASP A 43 -0.61 -4.20 4.33
C ASP A 43 0.31 -3.26 3.53
N LEU A 44 1.56 -3.08 3.95
CA LEU A 44 2.54 -2.32 3.18
C LEU A 44 2.86 -2.99 1.84
N LYS A 45 3.03 -4.32 1.81
CA LYS A 45 3.21 -5.08 0.56
C LYS A 45 2.00 -4.92 -0.38
N ILE A 46 0.78 -4.94 0.17
CA ILE A 46 -0.46 -4.71 -0.58
C ILE A 46 -0.50 -3.29 -1.15
N LEU A 47 -0.16 -2.28 -0.36
CA LEU A 47 -0.10 -0.88 -0.80
C LEU A 47 0.86 -0.71 -1.99
N ILE A 48 2.08 -1.24 -1.88
CA ILE A 48 3.09 -1.17 -2.95
C ILE A 48 2.56 -1.83 -4.22
N ARG A 49 1.94 -3.02 -4.13
CA ARG A 49 1.35 -3.70 -5.30
C ARG A 49 0.22 -2.90 -5.96
N LYS A 50 -0.60 -2.20 -5.18
CA LYS A 50 -1.64 -1.31 -5.72
C LYS A 50 -1.02 -0.11 -6.44
N MET A 51 0.02 0.50 -5.88
CA MET A 51 0.75 1.60 -6.52
C MET A 51 1.43 1.16 -7.82
N ILE A 52 2.01 -0.04 -7.86
CA ILE A 52 2.59 -0.64 -9.09
C ILE A 52 1.53 -0.74 -10.20
N LYS A 53 0.33 -1.24 -9.89
CA LYS A 53 -0.76 -1.32 -10.87
C LYS A 53 -1.17 0.06 -11.39
N MET A 54 -1.21 1.07 -10.52
CA MET A 54 -1.50 2.44 -10.91
C MET A 54 -0.42 2.99 -11.84
N LEU A 55 0.86 2.77 -11.53
CA LEU A 55 1.98 3.17 -12.40
C LEU A 55 1.88 2.53 -13.79
N ALA A 56 1.61 1.23 -13.86
CA ALA A 56 1.41 0.53 -15.13
C ALA A 56 0.24 1.14 -15.93
N SER A 57 -0.88 1.46 -15.27
CA SER A 57 -2.02 2.11 -15.94
C SER A 57 -1.72 3.51 -16.49
N LEU A 58 -0.67 4.16 -16.00
CA LEU A 58 -0.17 5.45 -16.46
C LEU A 58 0.94 5.33 -17.53
N GLY A 59 1.18 4.12 -18.05
CA GLY A 59 2.22 3.85 -19.04
C GLY A 59 3.65 3.83 -18.46
N LYS A 60 3.80 3.60 -17.15
CA LYS A 60 5.08 3.50 -16.44
C LYS A 60 5.45 2.04 -16.17
N ASP A 61 5.32 1.19 -17.19
CA ASP A 61 5.49 -0.27 -17.06
C ASP A 61 6.89 -0.69 -16.61
N LYS A 62 7.93 0.03 -17.06
CA LYS A 62 9.32 -0.26 -16.66
C LYS A 62 9.51 0.00 -15.17
N GLU A 63 9.11 1.17 -14.69
CA GLU A 63 9.20 1.53 -13.27
C GLU A 63 8.33 0.61 -12.40
N ALA A 64 7.13 0.25 -12.88
CA ALA A 64 6.25 -0.70 -12.21
C ALA A 64 6.91 -2.07 -12.04
N LYS A 65 7.59 -2.58 -13.09
CA LYS A 65 8.33 -3.85 -13.05
C LYS A 65 9.53 -3.79 -12.10
N ASP A 66 10.34 -2.74 -12.20
CA ASP A 66 11.55 -2.58 -11.37
C ASP A 66 11.19 -2.57 -9.87
N ILE A 67 10.08 -1.92 -9.49
CA ILE A 67 9.60 -1.92 -8.09
C ILE A 67 9.05 -3.29 -7.69
N LEU A 68 8.33 -3.97 -8.57
CA LEU A 68 7.78 -5.31 -8.30
C LEU A 68 8.89 -6.34 -8.06
N ASP A 69 9.94 -6.31 -8.87
CA ASP A 69 11.08 -7.22 -8.76
C ASP A 69 11.76 -7.04 -7.39
N ARG A 70 12.04 -5.79 -6.98
CA ARG A 70 12.59 -5.47 -5.66
C ARG A 70 11.69 -5.88 -4.49
N LEU A 71 10.37 -5.83 -4.66
CA LEU A 71 9.43 -6.25 -3.62
C LEU A 71 9.49 -7.77 -3.38
N ASN A 72 9.74 -8.55 -4.42
CA ASN A 72 9.79 -10.01 -4.36
C ASN A 72 11.13 -10.53 -3.81
N GLU A 73 12.16 -9.70 -3.75
CA GLU A 73 13.45 -10.01 -3.13
C GLU A 73 13.42 -9.94 -1.58
N VAL A 74 12.29 -9.52 -0.98
CA VAL A 74 12.09 -9.29 0.47
C VAL A 74 11.10 -10.25 1.13
#